data_AF-A0AAE5HDU7-F1
#
_entry.id   AF-A0AAE5HDU7-F1
#
_cell.length_a   1.000
_cell.length_b   1.000
_cell.length_c   1.000
_cell.angle_alpha   90.00
_cell.angle_beta   90.00
_cell.angle_gamma   90.00
#
_symmetry.space_group_name_H-M   'P 1'
#
loop_
_entity.id
_entity.type
_entity.pdbx_description
1 polymer ?
#
loop_
_entity_poly.entity_id
_entity_poly.type
_entity_poly.pdbx_seq_one_letter_code
_entity_poly.pdbx_strand_id
1 'polypeptide(L)'
;MSDTDPLATIDLTRPGRVRIGATRGEFNTEIGRPREYPDSVDLSVQTGTDSQILLTIDATAGDHATGHADIELTESDAEALINTISMALDTLEK
;
A
#
# COMPACT_ATOMS: atom_id res chain seq x y z
N MET A 1 13.08 11.44 26.90
CA MET A 1 12.52 10.16 26.40
C MET A 1 12.00 10.50 25.01
N SER A 2 12.63 9.98 23.95
CA SER A 2 12.13 10.22 22.59
C SER A 2 11.20 9.08 22.26
N ASP A 3 9.90 9.37 22.25
CA ASP A 3 8.87 8.53 21.65
C ASP A 3 9.32 8.17 20.23
N THR A 4 9.63 6.91 20.03
CA THR A 4 9.86 6.38 18.68
C THR A 4 8.53 5.78 18.28
N ASP A 5 7.75 6.55 17.54
CA ASP A 5 6.58 6.05 16.83
C ASP A 5 7.08 4.94 15.87
N PRO A 6 6.70 3.67 16.05
CA PRO A 6 7.22 2.57 15.26
C PRO A 6 6.57 2.58 13.87
N LEU A 7 7.03 3.48 13.00
CA LEU A 7 6.74 3.43 11.57
C LEU A 7 7.39 2.18 10.96
N ALA A 8 6.58 1.27 10.44
CA ALA A 8 7.03 0.13 9.65
C ALA A 8 6.60 0.30 8.19
N THR A 9 7.58 0.36 7.28
CA THR A 9 7.32 0.47 5.84
C THR A 9 7.71 -0.83 5.14
N ILE A 10 6.79 -1.34 4.33
CA ILE A 10 7.03 -2.48 3.43
C ILE A 10 7.09 -1.92 2.01
N ASP A 11 8.30 -1.81 1.49
CA ASP A 11 8.57 -1.44 0.10
C ASP A 11 8.34 -2.66 -0.82
N LEU A 12 7.42 -2.52 -1.75
CA LEU A 12 7.07 -3.53 -2.74
C LEU A 12 7.53 -3.17 -4.16
N THR A 13 8.46 -2.23 -4.35
CA THR A 13 9.08 -1.80 -5.63
C THR A 13 9.91 -2.88 -6.35
N ARG A 14 9.40 -4.11 -6.42
CA ARG A 14 9.90 -5.18 -7.28
C ARG A 14 8.93 -5.34 -8.45
N PRO A 15 9.31 -4.97 -9.70
CA PRO A 15 8.42 -4.94 -10.86
C PRO A 15 7.68 -6.26 -11.17
N GLY A 16 8.15 -7.40 -10.65
CA GLY A 16 7.46 -8.70 -10.80
C GLY A 16 6.46 -9.06 -9.69
N ARG A 17 6.29 -8.24 -8.65
CA ARG A 17 5.43 -8.50 -7.49
C ARG A 17 4.19 -7.60 -7.42
N VAL A 18 4.20 -6.51 -8.17
CA VAL A 18 3.14 -5.50 -8.16
C VAL A 18 2.46 -5.52 -9.53
N ARG A 19 1.12 -5.63 -9.51
CA ARG A 19 0.28 -5.49 -10.69
C ARG A 19 -0.82 -4.51 -10.35
N ILE A 20 -0.74 -3.28 -10.86
CA ILE A 20 -1.75 -2.26 -10.58
C ILE A 20 -2.71 -2.18 -11.77
N GLY A 21 -3.97 -2.56 -11.54
CA GLY A 21 -5.05 -2.39 -12.52
C GLY A 21 -5.68 -1.02 -12.38
N ALA A 22 -5.34 -0.07 -13.25
CA ALA A 22 -6.02 1.22 -13.31
C ALA A 22 -7.39 1.06 -13.99
N THR A 23 -8.48 1.35 -13.27
CA THR A 23 -9.80 1.53 -13.92
C THR A 23 -9.92 3.00 -14.34
N ARG A 24 -9.96 3.24 -15.65
CA ARG A 24 -9.89 4.58 -16.23
C ARG A 24 -11.14 5.41 -15.89
N GLY A 25 -10.96 6.49 -15.13
CA GLY A 25 -12.01 7.48 -14.83
C GLY A 25 -11.64 8.94 -15.11
N GLU A 26 -10.39 9.25 -15.50
CA GLU A 26 -9.95 10.64 -15.67
C GLU A 26 -9.86 11.07 -17.14
N PHE A 27 -10.60 12.13 -17.47
CA PHE A 27 -10.52 12.90 -18.71
C PHE A 27 -9.55 14.06 -18.51
N ASN A 28 -8.27 13.83 -18.77
CA ASN A 28 -7.24 14.78 -19.23
C ASN A 28 -5.88 14.38 -18.66
N THR A 29 -5.15 13.57 -19.41
CA THR A 29 -3.72 13.40 -19.18
C THR A 29 -3.02 13.82 -20.46
N GLU A 30 -2.33 14.96 -20.43
CA GLU A 30 -1.36 15.27 -21.48
C GLU A 30 -0.27 14.19 -21.39
N ILE A 31 -0.19 13.35 -22.43
CA ILE A 31 0.80 12.29 -22.52
C ILE A 31 2.14 12.96 -22.85
N GLY A 32 2.95 13.21 -21.81
CA GLY A 32 4.37 13.50 -21.95
C GLY A 32 5.11 12.36 -22.65
N ARG A 33 6.35 12.60 -23.08
CA ARG A 33 7.16 11.56 -23.76
C ARG A 33 7.27 10.30 -22.88
N PRO A 34 7.32 9.09 -23.45
CA PRO A 34 7.35 7.84 -22.68
C PRO A 34 8.52 7.85 -21.71
N ARG A 35 8.23 7.96 -20.41
CA ARG A 35 9.19 7.62 -19.37
C ARG A 35 8.63 6.34 -18.78
N GLU A 36 9.12 5.19 -19.20
CA GLU A 36 8.63 3.91 -18.68
C GLU A 36 9.01 3.76 -17.19
N TYR A 37 8.31 4.46 -16.30
CA TYR A 37 8.37 4.23 -14.87
C TYR A 37 7.70 2.88 -14.59
N PRO A 38 8.34 2.00 -13.82
CA PRO A 38 7.72 0.74 -13.44
C PRO A 38 6.55 0.98 -12.50
N ASP A 39 5.63 0.02 -12.44
CA ASP A 39 4.63 -0.03 -11.37
C ASP A 39 5.34 -0.12 -10.01
N SER A 40 4.93 0.73 -9.07
CA SER A 40 5.43 0.75 -7.70
C SER A 40 4.29 0.82 -6.70
N VAL A 41 4.48 0.21 -5.53
CA VAL A 41 3.61 0.41 -4.39
C VAL A 41 4.44 0.43 -3.11
N ASP A 42 4.10 1.36 -2.24
CA ASP A 42 4.67 1.51 -0.91
C ASP A 42 3.54 1.37 0.12
N LEU A 43 3.77 0.53 1.13
CA LEU A 43 2.86 0.34 2.25
C LEU A 43 3.55 0.84 3.50
N SER A 44 2.89 1.72 4.25
CA SER A 44 3.41 2.18 5.54
C SER A 44 2.38 2.03 6.63
N VAL A 45 2.84 1.60 7.82
CA VAL A 45 2.01 1.41 9.00
C VAL A 45 2.56 2.29 10.11
N GLN A 46 1.69 3.13 10.67
CA GLN A 46 2.00 4.04 11.78
C GLN A 46 1.03 3.80 12.94
N THR A 47 1.49 4.02 14.16
CA THR A 47 0.57 4.08 15.30
C THR A 47 0.08 5.51 15.47
N GLY A 48 -1.23 5.71 15.42
CA GLY A 48 -1.86 7.00 15.66
C GLY A 48 -2.03 7.30 17.15
N THR A 49 -2.66 8.43 17.44
CA THR A 49 -3.18 8.71 18.78
C THR A 49 -4.37 7.79 19.11
N ASP A 50 -4.60 7.49 20.38
CA ASP A 50 -5.77 6.74 20.85
C ASP A 50 -5.93 5.30 20.31
N SER A 51 -4.84 4.53 20.24
CA SER A 51 -4.83 3.11 19.81
C SER A 51 -5.31 2.86 18.37
N GLN A 52 -5.27 3.88 17.51
CA GLN A 52 -5.53 3.74 16.09
C GLN A 52 -4.26 3.30 15.34
N ILE A 53 -4.41 2.50 14.30
CA ILE A 53 -3.33 2.12 13.39
C ILE A 53 -3.62 2.76 12.05
N LEU A 54 -2.70 3.57 11.52
CA LEU A 54 -2.82 4.15 10.19
C LEU A 54 -2.05 3.28 9.18
N LEU A 55 -2.75 2.74 8.20
CA LEU A 55 -2.18 2.07 7.04
C LEU A 55 -2.28 3.00 5.83
N THR A 56 -1.15 3.44 5.32
CA THR A 56 -1.06 4.23 4.09
C THR A 56 -0.60 3.35 2.94
N ILE A 57 -1.26 3.48 1.79
CA ILE A 57 -0.94 2.81 0.55
C ILE A 57 -0.70 3.86 -0.53
N ASP A 58 0.51 3.92 -1.05
CA ASP A 58 0.89 4.75 -2.18
C ASP A 58 1.21 3.86 -3.37
N ALA A 59 0.48 4.00 -4.47
CA ALA A 59 0.61 3.19 -5.67
C ALA A 59 0.83 4.06 -6.91
N THR A 60 1.72 3.64 -7.79
CA THR A 60 1.95 4.25 -9.10
C THR A 60 1.91 3.18 -10.17
N ALA A 61 1.06 3.37 -11.19
CA ALA A 61 0.98 2.52 -12.38
C ALA A 61 1.79 3.15 -13.52
N GLY A 62 3.11 3.17 -13.35
CA GLY A 62 4.04 3.90 -14.23
C GLY A 62 3.61 5.35 -14.49
N ASP A 63 3.58 5.75 -15.76
CA ASP A 63 3.14 7.09 -16.18
C ASP A 63 1.60 7.26 -16.20
N HIS A 64 0.83 6.21 -15.91
CA HIS A 64 -0.59 6.17 -16.27
C HIS A 64 -1.53 6.58 -15.16
N ALA A 65 -1.19 6.30 -13.91
CA ALA A 65 -2.04 6.61 -12.77
C ALA A 65 -1.24 6.59 -11.47
N THR A 66 -1.70 7.36 -10.50
CA THR A 66 -1.32 7.22 -9.09
C THR A 66 -2.57 6.91 -8.28
N GLY A 67 -2.39 6.22 -7.16
CA GLY A 67 -3.43 5.91 -6.19
C GLY A 67 -2.86 6.11 -4.79
N HIS A 68 -3.65 6.72 -3.92
CA HIS A 68 -3.29 6.94 -2.53
C HIS A 68 -4.48 6.62 -1.64
N ALA A 69 -4.24 5.90 -0.54
CA ALA A 69 -5.25 5.59 0.45
C ALA A 69 -4.64 5.62 1.85
N ASP A 70 -5.26 6.42 2.72
CA ASP A 70 -5.04 6.40 4.16
C ASP A 70 -6.20 5.64 4.83
N ILE A 71 -5.87 4.60 5.58
CA ILE A 71 -6.85 3.71 6.21
C ILE A 71 -6.58 3.69 7.71
N GLU A 72 -7.51 4.25 8.47
CA GLU A 72 -7.54 4.11 9.92
C GLU A 72 -8.12 2.73 10.28
N LEU A 73 -7.34 1.95 11.00
CA LEU A 73 -7.72 0.63 11.52
C LEU A 73 -7.89 0.71 13.03
N THR A 74 -8.97 0.11 13.52
CA THR A 74 -9.07 -0.24 14.94
C THR A 74 -8.14 -1.41 15.25
N GLU A 75 -7.85 -1.65 16.53
CA GLU A 75 -7.11 -2.84 16.97
C GLU A 75 -7.73 -4.14 16.41
N SER A 76 -9.06 -4.28 16.48
CA SER A 76 -9.75 -5.46 15.94
C SER A 76 -9.66 -5.60 14.41
N ASP A 77 -9.63 -4.49 13.66
CA ASP A 77 -9.46 -4.55 12.21
C ASP A 77 -8.04 -4.99 11.84
N ALA A 78 -7.04 -4.50 12.57
CA ALA A 78 -5.64 -4.88 12.38
C ALA A 78 -5.42 -6.37 12.71
N GLU A 79 -5.99 -6.88 13.80
CA GLU A 79 -5.96 -8.32 14.14
C GLU A 79 -6.62 -9.17 13.04
N ALA A 80 -7.78 -8.74 12.53
CA ALA A 80 -8.46 -9.44 11.44
C ALA A 80 -7.62 -9.46 10.16
N LEU A 81 -6.92 -8.37 9.84
CA LEU A 81 -6.01 -8.28 8.70
C LEU A 81 -4.82 -9.24 8.85
N ILE A 82 -4.17 -9.25 10.02
CA ILE A 82 -3.06 -10.17 10.34
C ILE A 82 -3.49 -11.63 10.20
N ASN A 83 -4.66 -11.98 10.74
CA ASN A 83 -5.20 -13.33 10.66
C ASN A 83 -5.48 -13.73 9.20
N THR A 84 -6.05 -12.83 8.40
CA THR A 84 -6.34 -13.09 6.98
C THR A 84 -5.05 -13.33 6.19
N ILE A 85 -4.00 -12.54 6.42
CA ILE A 85 -2.70 -12.72 5.78
C ILE A 85 -2.08 -14.06 6.20
N SER A 86 -2.11 -14.39 7.49
CA SER A 86 -1.57 -15.66 8.02
C SER A 86 -2.26 -16.87 7.40
N MET A 87 -3.59 -16.86 7.28
CA MET A 87 -4.35 -17.93 6.62
C MET A 87 -4.00 -18.08 5.13
N ALA A 88 -3.71 -16.97 4.45
CA ALA A 88 -3.27 -17.02 3.06
C ALA A 88 -1.87 -17.66 2.93
N LEU A 89 -0.96 -17.37 3.86
CA LEU A 89 0.37 -18.00 3.91
C LEU A 89 0.26 -19.51 4.15
N ASP A 90 -0.55 -19.95 5.10
CA ASP A 90 -0.80 -21.38 5.38
C ASP A 90 -1.36 -22.15 4.15
N THR A 91 -1.99 -21.44 3.22
CA THR A 91 -2.52 -22.03 1.98
C THR A 91 -1.43 -22.22 0.93
N LEU A 92 -0.40 -21.38 0.93
CA LEU A 92 0.74 -21.48 0.00
C LEU A 92 1.78 -22.53 0.44
N GLU A 93 1.79 -22.90 1.72
CA GLU A 93 2.68 -23.93 2.28
C GLU A 93 2.16 -25.37 2.11
N LYS A 94 0.95 -25.55 1.54
CA LYS A 94 0.33 -26.85 1.23
C LYS A 94 0.51 -27.24 -0.23
#